data_AF-A0A924JS01-F1
#
_entry.id   AF-A0A924JS01-F1
#
_cell.length_a   1.000
_cell.length_b   1.000
_cell.length_c   1.000
_cell.angle_alpha   90.00
_cell.angle_beta   90.00
_cell.angle_gamma   90.00
#
_symmetry.space_group_name_H-M   'P 1'
#
loop_
_entity.id
_entity.type
_entity.pdbx_description
1 polymer ?
#
loop_
_entity_poly.entity_id
_entity_poly.type
_entity_poly.pdbx_seq_one_letter_code
_entity_poly.pdbx_strand_id
1 'polypeptide(L)'
;MTNVKENWIEMIHHLQNSICNALEQCDGKAVFVEDIWERKEGGGGKTRVIANGNIFEKGGVNSSVVFGEVTEAMRKQLQINGHGWFACGLSLVLHPSNPFVPTVHCNYRMFELYDKDN
;
A
#
# COMPACT_ATOMS: atom_id res chain seq x y z
N MET A 1 5.65 22.79 -11.77
CA MET A 1 4.47 22.31 -11.03
C MET A 1 4.81 20.94 -10.51
N THR A 2 4.76 20.73 -9.19
CA THR A 2 5.10 19.44 -8.58
C THR A 2 4.03 18.41 -8.97
N ASN A 3 4.43 17.27 -9.51
CA ASN A 3 3.54 16.23 -9.98
C ASN A 3 2.92 15.51 -8.76
N VAL A 4 1.62 15.70 -8.51
CA VAL A 4 0.90 15.16 -7.33
C VAL A 4 1.06 13.63 -7.24
N LYS A 5 1.00 12.94 -8.38
CA LYS A 5 1.22 11.50 -8.48
C LYS A 5 2.59 11.07 -7.98
N GLU A 6 3.64 11.74 -8.43
CA GLU A 6 5.02 11.44 -8.01
C GLU A 6 5.19 11.66 -6.51
N ASN A 7 4.69 12.79 -5.99
CA ASN A 7 4.73 13.10 -4.56
C ASN A 7 4.02 12.03 -3.71
N TRP A 8 2.88 11.51 -4.17
CA TRP A 8 2.16 10.45 -3.48
C TRP A 8 2.92 9.13 -3.47
N ILE A 9 3.54 8.75 -4.60
CA ILE A 9 4.37 7.55 -4.69
C ILE A 9 5.56 7.63 -3.73
N GLU A 10 6.25 8.77 -3.70
CA GLU A 10 7.35 9.02 -2.76
C GLU A 10 6.87 8.94 -1.31
N MET A 11 5.75 9.59 -1.00
CA MET A 11 5.18 9.61 0.35
C MET A 11 4.87 8.19 0.86
N ILE A 12 4.20 7.34 0.07
CA ILE A 12 3.83 5.99 0.54
C ILE A 12 5.05 5.08 0.71
N HIS A 13 6.08 5.21 -0.13
CA HIS A 13 7.31 4.42 0.00
C HIS A 13 8.12 4.87 1.21
N HIS A 14 8.25 6.18 1.41
CA HIS A 14 8.88 6.74 2.60
C HIS A 14 8.13 6.28 3.87
N LEU A 15 6.80 6.39 3.87
CA LEU A 15 5.97 5.99 5.00
C LEU A 15 6.09 4.48 5.31
N GLN A 16 6.10 3.61 4.29
CA GLN A 16 6.32 2.17 4.49
C GLN A 16 7.67 1.90 5.15
N ASN A 17 8.73 2.57 4.69
CA ASN A 17 10.06 2.45 5.29
C ASN A 17 10.08 2.93 6.74
N SER A 18 9.52 4.12 7.03
CA SER A 18 9.49 4.67 8.38
C SER A 18 8.71 3.78 9.35
N ILE A 19 7.54 3.28 8.94
CA ILE A 19 6.71 2.40 9.76
C ILE A 19 7.44 1.08 10.00
N CYS A 20 7.95 0.41 8.96
CA CYS A 20 8.64 -0.87 9.12
C CYS A 20 9.83 -0.74 10.07
N ASN A 21 10.70 0.25 9.85
CA ASN A 21 11.87 0.47 10.70
C ASN A 21 11.48 0.69 12.18
N ALA A 22 10.45 1.50 12.44
CA ALA A 22 10.00 1.75 13.81
C ALA A 22 9.42 0.50 14.48
N LEU A 23 8.68 -0.32 13.73
CA LEU A 23 8.09 -1.55 14.23
C LEU A 23 9.16 -2.62 14.50
N GLU A 24 10.18 -2.76 13.65
CA GLU A 24 11.31 -3.66 13.88
C GLU A 24 12.12 -3.28 15.12
N GLN A 25 12.38 -1.98 15.29
CA GLN A 25 13.05 -1.47 16.50
C GLN A 25 12.24 -1.72 17.77
N CYS A 26 10.91 -1.56 17.68
CA CYS A 26 10.00 -1.83 18.78
C CYS A 26 9.94 -3.32 19.13
N ASP A 27 9.84 -4.20 18.12
CA ASP A 27 9.79 -5.65 18.32
C ASP A 27 11.13 -6.21 18.84
N GLY A 28 12.25 -5.75 18.29
CA GLY A 28 13.60 -6.12 18.71
C GLY A 28 14.02 -7.55 18.38
N LYS A 29 13.18 -8.34 17.69
CA LYS A 29 13.50 -9.72 17.26
C LYS A 29 13.17 -9.96 15.80
N ALA A 30 11.91 -9.79 15.40
CA ALA A 30 11.50 -10.05 14.03
C ALA A 30 11.79 -8.85 13.13
N VAL A 31 12.11 -9.14 11.87
CA VAL A 31 12.28 -8.15 10.81
C VAL A 31 11.27 -8.41 9.70
N PHE A 32 10.93 -7.38 8.94
CA PHE A 32 10.05 -7.51 7.78
C PHE A 32 10.74 -8.28 6.66
N VAL A 33 10.02 -9.23 6.07
CA VAL A 33 10.37 -9.87 4.81
C VAL A 33 9.64 -9.14 3.70
N GLU A 34 10.40 -8.64 2.72
CA GLU A 34 9.88 -7.93 1.55
C GLU A 34 9.66 -8.88 0.37
N ASP A 35 8.48 -8.77 -0.24
CA ASP A 35 8.15 -9.36 -1.52
C ASP A 35 7.74 -8.25 -2.49
N ILE A 36 8.51 -8.10 -3.57
CA ILE A 36 8.28 -7.14 -4.63
C ILE A 36 7.59 -7.87 -5.77
N TRP A 37 6.43 -7.37 -6.18
CA TRP A 37 5.64 -7.99 -7.24
C TRP A 37 5.22 -6.95 -8.27
N GLU A 38 4.99 -7.44 -9.48
CA GLU A 38 4.55 -6.65 -10.62
C GLU A 38 3.21 -7.18 -11.14
N ARG A 39 2.43 -6.28 -11.71
CA ARG A 39 1.13 -6.59 -12.29
C ARG A 39 1.23 -6.55 -13.81
N LYS A 40 0.79 -7.62 -14.48
CA LYS A 40 0.78 -7.69 -15.95
C LYS A 40 0.01 -6.55 -16.61
N GLU A 41 -1.08 -6.10 -15.98
CA GLU A 41 -1.91 -5.01 -16.49
C GLU A 41 -1.36 -3.61 -16.18
N GLY A 42 -0.28 -3.49 -15.39
CA GLY A 42 0.38 -2.22 -15.08
C GLY A 42 0.67 -2.00 -13.59
N GLY A 43 1.91 -1.63 -13.29
CA GLY A 43 2.38 -1.29 -11.95
C GLY A 43 2.77 -2.52 -11.11
N GLY A 44 2.61 -2.42 -9.80
CA GLY A 44 3.05 -3.44 -8.85
C GLY A 44 2.95 -2.98 -7.40
N GLY A 45 3.72 -3.60 -6.52
CA GLY A 45 3.76 -3.25 -5.12
C GLY A 45 4.87 -3.91 -4.33
N LYS A 46 4.96 -3.52 -3.06
CA LYS A 46 5.87 -4.11 -2.08
C LYS A 46 5.05 -4.58 -0.89
N THR A 47 5.03 -5.89 -0.69
CA THR A 47 4.41 -6.52 0.46
C THR A 47 5.50 -6.72 1.51
N ARG A 48 5.32 -6.19 2.72
CA ARG A 48 6.24 -6.44 3.83
C ARG A 48 5.49 -7.13 4.95
N VAL A 49 5.97 -8.31 5.34
CA VAL A 49 5.36 -9.11 6.42
C VAL A 49 6.36 -9.29 7.56
N ILE A 50 5.91 -9.06 8.79
CA ILE A 50 6.61 -9.41 10.03
C ILE A 50 5.81 -10.49 10.76
N ALA A 51 6.47 -11.47 11.35
CA ALA A 51 5.80 -12.54 12.08
C ALA A 51 6.71 -13.16 13.14
N ASN A 52 6.11 -13.78 14.16
CA ASN A 52 6.81 -14.50 15.23
C ASN A 52 7.82 -13.63 16.00
N GLY A 53 7.51 -12.34 16.14
CA GLY A 53 8.28 -11.36 16.90
C GLY A 53 8.06 -11.45 18.40
N ASN A 54 8.67 -10.54 19.15
CA ASN A 54 8.41 -10.42 20.59
C ASN A 54 7.10 -9.68 20.87
N ILE A 55 6.76 -8.71 20.02
CA ILE A 55 5.56 -7.88 20.15
C ILE A 55 4.54 -8.30 19.11
N PHE A 56 4.95 -8.46 17.84
CA PHE A 56 4.02 -8.77 16.75
C PHE A 56 3.93 -10.29 16.52
N GLU A 57 2.74 -10.84 16.71
CA GLU A 57 2.41 -12.21 16.28
C GLU A 57 2.49 -12.27 14.75
N LYS A 58 1.81 -11.32 14.09
CA LYS A 58 1.82 -11.14 12.64
C LYS A 58 1.47 -9.71 12.26
N GLY A 59 2.11 -9.18 11.23
CA GLY A 59 1.81 -7.85 10.71
C GLY A 59 2.16 -7.73 9.25
N GLY A 60 1.49 -6.80 8.56
CA GLY A 60 1.75 -6.46 7.18
C GLY A 60 1.73 -4.96 6.99
N VAL A 61 2.69 -4.43 6.23
CA VAL A 61 2.72 -3.03 5.79
C VAL A 61 3.00 -3.05 4.29
N ASN A 62 1.98 -2.78 3.48
CA ASN A 62 2.01 -3.00 2.04
C ASN A 62 1.87 -1.67 1.32
N SER A 63 2.66 -1.48 0.26
CA SER A 63 2.51 -0.39 -0.68
C SER A 63 2.17 -0.92 -2.06
N SER A 64 1.38 -0.16 -2.82
CA SER A 64 1.02 -0.52 -4.18
C SER A 64 0.95 0.73 -5.05
N VAL A 65 1.41 0.60 -6.29
CA VAL A 65 1.35 1.62 -7.33
C VAL A 65 0.90 0.90 -8.60
N VAL A 66 -0.37 1.07 -8.96
CA VAL A 66 -1.01 0.33 -10.04
C VAL A 66 -1.76 1.28 -10.97
N PHE A 67 -1.88 0.88 -12.23
CA PHE A 67 -2.55 1.67 -13.26
C PHE A 67 -3.07 0.75 -14.35
N GLY A 68 -3.92 1.29 -15.22
CA GLY A 68 -4.43 0.57 -16.37
C GLY A 68 -5.55 1.32 -17.08
N GLU A 69 -6.21 0.62 -17.99
CA GLU A 69 -7.39 1.13 -18.69
C GLU A 69 -8.66 0.87 -17.87
N VAL A 70 -9.64 1.78 -18.01
CA VAL A 70 -10.95 1.63 -17.38
C VAL A 70 -11.76 0.59 -18.15
N THR A 71 -12.04 -0.54 -17.48
CA THR A 71 -12.83 -1.63 -18.04
C THR A 71 -14.34 -1.33 -18.00
N GLU A 72 -15.12 -2.00 -18.85
CA GLU A 72 -16.59 -1.87 -18.86
C GLU A 72 -17.23 -2.26 -17.52
N ALA A 73 -16.66 -3.27 -16.84
CA ALA A 73 -17.10 -3.65 -15.50
C ALA A 73 -16.92 -2.51 -14.49
N MET A 74 -15.77 -1.81 -14.54
CA MET A 74 -15.51 -0.64 -13.69
C MET A 74 -16.48 0.49 -14.00
N ARG A 75 -16.79 0.76 -15.28
CA ARG A 75 -17.80 1.76 -15.64
C ARG A 75 -19.15 1.46 -15.01
N LYS A 76 -19.60 0.20 -15.12
CA LYS A 76 -20.89 -0.23 -14.59
C LYS A 76 -20.95 -0.19 -13.07
N GLN A 77 -19.89 -0.65 -12.38
CA GLN A 77 -19.89 -0.74 -10.91
C GLN A 77 -19.57 0.59 -10.22
N LEU A 78 -18.62 1.35 -10.74
CA LEU A 78 -18.13 2.59 -10.11
C LEU A 78 -18.74 3.85 -10.71
N GLN A 79 -19.52 3.72 -11.79
CA GLN A 79 -20.18 4.83 -12.49
C GLN A 79 -19.18 5.90 -12.99
N ILE A 80 -18.05 5.46 -13.55
CA ILE A 80 -16.95 6.31 -14.03
C ILE A 80 -16.80 6.28 -15.56
N ASN A 81 -16.39 7.41 -16.15
CA ASN A 81 -16.33 7.59 -17.61
C ASN A 81 -14.93 7.90 -18.19
N GLY A 82 -13.84 7.71 -17.44
CA GLY A 82 -12.46 7.96 -17.93
C GLY A 82 -11.90 6.83 -18.82
N HIS A 83 -10.82 7.08 -19.53
CA HIS A 83 -10.10 6.10 -20.36
C HIS A 83 -9.06 5.30 -19.56
N GLY A 84 -8.23 6.00 -18.79
CA GLY A 84 -7.18 5.42 -17.96
C GLY A 84 -7.40 5.71 -16.48
N TRP A 85 -6.76 4.93 -15.62
CA TRP A 85 -6.79 5.15 -14.18
C TRP A 85 -5.42 4.88 -13.56
N PHE A 86 -5.18 5.52 -12.42
CA PHE A 86 -4.03 5.30 -11.57
C PHE A 86 -4.50 5.18 -10.12
N ALA A 87 -3.86 4.30 -9.35
CA ALA A 87 -4.05 4.20 -7.92
C ALA A 87 -2.73 3.89 -7.23
N CYS A 88 -2.46 4.58 -6.13
CA CYS A 88 -1.40 4.19 -5.22
C CYS A 88 -1.85 4.27 -3.78
N GLY A 89 -1.20 3.51 -2.90
CA GLY A 89 -1.52 3.57 -1.49
C GLY A 89 -0.62 2.72 -0.62
N LEU A 90 -0.78 2.94 0.68
CA LEU A 90 -0.23 2.13 1.75
C LEU A 90 -1.37 1.56 2.57
N SER A 91 -1.28 0.28 2.93
CA SER A 91 -2.20 -0.38 3.85
C SER A 91 -1.40 -1.17 4.88
N LEU A 92 -1.88 -1.19 6.12
CA LEU A 92 -1.29 -2.03 7.16
C LEU A 92 -2.35 -2.68 8.03
N VAL A 93 -1.98 -3.85 8.56
CA VAL A 93 -2.65 -4.53 9.67
C VAL A 93 -1.56 -5.07 10.58
N LEU A 94 -1.67 -4.81 11.88
CA LEU A 94 -0.72 -5.29 12.88
C LEU A 94 -1.46 -6.04 13.97
N HIS A 95 -1.04 -7.28 14.26
CA HIS A 95 -1.56 -8.11 15.34
C HIS A 95 -0.45 -8.33 16.39
N PRO A 96 -0.49 -7.61 17.51
CA PRO A 96 0.37 -7.88 18.65
C PRO A 96 0.01 -9.18 19.36
N SER A 97 1.00 -9.89 19.91
CA SER A 97 0.80 -11.11 20.69
C SER A 97 0.20 -10.84 22.08
N ASN A 98 0.43 -9.64 22.63
CA ASN A 98 -0.08 -9.27 23.95
C ASN A 98 -1.52 -8.74 23.82
N PRO A 99 -2.51 -9.34 24.51
CA PRO A 99 -3.93 -8.95 24.39
C PRO A 99 -4.24 -7.54 24.87
N PHE A 100 -3.33 -6.91 25.63
CA PHE A 100 -3.47 -5.52 26.08
C PHE A 100 -2.92 -4.50 25.06
N VAL A 101 -2.28 -4.96 23.97
CA VAL A 101 -1.83 -4.10 22.88
C VAL A 101 -2.80 -4.28 21.70
N PRO A 102 -3.49 -3.23 21.23
CA PRO A 102 -4.55 -3.38 20.27
C PRO A 102 -4.04 -3.74 18.87
N THR A 103 -4.86 -4.50 18.13
CA THR A 103 -4.70 -4.62 16.68
C THR A 103 -4.96 -3.25 16.03
N VAL A 104 -4.14 -2.90 15.04
CA VAL A 104 -4.29 -1.64 14.29
C VAL A 104 -4.44 -1.95 12.80
N HIS A 105 -5.38 -1.25 12.15
CA HIS A 105 -5.48 -1.18 10.70
C HIS A 105 -5.43 0.28 10.25
N CYS A 106 -4.67 0.57 9.21
CA CYS A 106 -4.58 1.90 8.61
C CYS A 106 -4.42 1.78 7.09
N ASN A 107 -5.03 2.71 6.35
CA ASN A 107 -4.94 2.76 4.90
C ASN A 107 -4.98 4.21 4.39
N TYR A 108 -4.00 4.57 3.57
CA TYR A 108 -3.97 5.83 2.82
C TYR A 108 -3.86 5.50 1.33
N ARG A 109 -4.72 6.11 0.52
CA ARG A 109 -4.78 5.84 -0.91
C ARG A 109 -5.19 7.07 -1.71
N MET A 110 -4.64 7.15 -2.91
CA MET A 110 -4.92 8.18 -3.89
C MET A 110 -5.31 7.51 -5.22
N PHE A 111 -6.29 8.11 -5.89
CA PHE A 111 -6.79 7.66 -7.18
C PHE A 111 -6.82 8.82 -8.17
N GLU A 112 -6.44 8.56 -9.40
CA GLU A 112 -6.62 9.46 -10.54
C GLU A 112 -7.39 8.73 -11.64
N LEU A 113 -8.26 9.48 -12.32
CA LEU A 113 -8.99 9.04 -13.49
C LEU A 113 -8.63 10.00 -14.63
N TYR A 114 -8.28 9.46 -15.79
CA TYR A 114 -7.83 10.23 -16.94
C TYR A 114 -8.84 10.13 -18.07
N ASP A 115 -9.18 11.24 -18.70
CA ASP A 115 -9.99 11.27 -19.92
C ASP A 115 -9.16 10.92 -21.15
N LYS A 116 -9.81 10.71 -22.30
CA LYS A 116 -9.16 10.23 -23.53
C LYS A 116 -8.24 11.28 -24.20
N ASP A 117 -8.40 12.55 -23.84
CA ASP A 117 -7.80 13.71 -24.50
C ASP A 117 -6.75 14.45 -23.64
N ASN A 118 -6.31 13.86 -22.51
CA ASN A 118 -5.27 14.42 -21.64
C ASN A 118 -4.07 13.47 -21.50
#